data_AF-A0A1Z4RCF8-F1
#
_entry.id   AF-A0A1Z4RCF8-F1
#
_cell.length_a   1.000
_cell.length_b   1.000
_cell.length_c   1.000
_cell.angle_alpha   90.00
_cell.angle_beta   90.00
_cell.angle_gamma   90.00
#
_symmetry.space_group_name_H-M   'P 1'
#
loop_
_entity.id
_entity.type
_entity.pdbx_description
1 polymer ?
#
loop_
_entity_poly.entity_id
_entity_poly.type
_entity_poly.pdbx_seq_one_letter_code
_entity_poly.pdbx_strand_id
1 'polypeptide(L)'
;MLDVPISVITYLMNLMLESRSLAYLLVTKDGCLSSWGGKLADYGVSNLHKGEKVEQQIFFLEGLLPLDNFPLFLPCLKTDEGICADIHMFPSEEGDWVLLLDATIDEIQLSLIQQYANESVLRDEKLTRIFNQS
;
A
#
# COMPACT_ATOMS: atom_id res chain seq x y z
N MET A 1 -21.58 12.40 -8.32
CA MET A 1 -20.43 12.47 -9.24
C MET A 1 -19.89 13.87 -9.21
N LEU A 2 -18.57 14.02 -9.09
CA LEU A 2 -17.90 15.29 -9.35
C LEU A 2 -18.15 15.63 -10.84
N ASP A 3 -18.74 16.79 -11.12
CA ASP A 3 -18.92 17.32 -12.49
C ASP A 3 -17.58 17.82 -13.02
N VAL A 4 -16.70 16.86 -13.33
CA VAL A 4 -15.32 17.12 -13.74
C VAL A 4 -15.15 16.63 -15.17
N PRO A 5 -14.62 17.47 -16.08
CA PRO A 5 -14.36 17.07 -17.45
C PRO A 5 -13.45 15.83 -17.53
N ILE A 6 -13.72 14.95 -18.49
CA ILE A 6 -12.96 13.72 -18.72
C ILE A 6 -11.46 14.02 -18.87
N SER A 7 -11.10 15.12 -19.55
CA SER A 7 -9.70 15.53 -19.71
C SER A 7 -8.98 15.77 -18.39
N VAL A 8 -9.67 16.33 -17.39
CA VAL A 8 -9.13 16.54 -16.05
C VAL A 8 -8.97 15.21 -15.32
N ILE A 9 -9.95 14.31 -15.42
CA ILE A 9 -9.88 12.96 -14.82
C ILE A 9 -8.70 12.20 -15.42
N THR A 10 -8.57 12.16 -16.75
CA THR A 10 -7.48 11.49 -17.45
C THR A 10 -6.12 12.04 -17.05
N TYR A 11 -5.98 13.37 -16.95
CA TYR A 11 -4.74 13.99 -16.50
C TYR A 11 -4.38 13.57 -15.06
N LEU A 12 -5.33 13.62 -14.13
CA LEU A 12 -5.12 13.19 -12.74
C LEU A 12 -4.75 11.70 -12.65
N MET A 13 -5.42 10.85 -13.42
CA MET A 13 -5.12 9.42 -13.48
C MET A 13 -3.68 9.19 -13.98
N ASN A 14 -3.27 9.83 -15.06
CA ASN A 14 -1.91 9.69 -15.59
C ASN A 14 -0.86 10.15 -14.56
N LEU A 15 -1.11 11.28 -13.90
CA LEU A 15 -0.22 11.79 -12.84
C LEU A 15 -0.07 10.78 -11.69
N MET A 16 -1.16 10.14 -11.28
CA MET A 16 -1.14 9.12 -10.23
C MET A 16 -0.43 7.83 -10.69
N LEU A 17 -0.67 7.41 -11.93
CA LEU A 17 -0.05 6.21 -12.51
C LEU A 17 1.47 6.37 -12.68
N GLU A 18 1.93 7.55 -13.07
CA GLU A 18 3.36 7.87 -13.21
C GLU A 18 4.07 7.94 -11.86
N SER A 19 3.42 8.49 -10.83
CA SER A 19 4.07 8.78 -9.55
C SER A 19 4.08 7.62 -8.56
N ARG A 20 3.13 6.67 -8.66
CA ARG A 20 2.92 5.64 -7.63
C ARG A 20 3.14 4.20 -8.12
N SER A 21 3.81 4.00 -9.26
CA SER A 21 4.21 2.67 -9.77
C SER A 21 3.10 1.60 -9.70
N LEU A 22 1.87 1.94 -10.13
CA LEU A 22 0.69 1.10 -9.93
C LEU A 22 0.91 -0.38 -10.33
N ALA A 23 0.48 -1.26 -9.43
CA ALA A 23 0.27 -2.68 -9.68
C ALA A 23 -1.13 -3.11 -9.23
N TYR A 24 -1.70 -4.13 -9.86
CA TYR A 24 -3.04 -4.61 -9.51
C TYR A 24 -3.22 -6.11 -9.72
N LEU A 25 -4.18 -6.67 -8.98
CA LEU A 25 -4.64 -8.05 -9.04
C LEU A 25 -6.17 -8.08 -9.01
N LEU A 26 -6.77 -9.02 -9.71
CA LEU A 26 -8.17 -9.39 -9.56
C LEU A 26 -8.23 -10.82 -9.02
N VAL A 27 -8.91 -10.98 -7.88
CA VAL A 27 -9.09 -12.26 -7.21
C VAL A 27 -10.56 -12.64 -7.27
N THR A 28 -10.87 -13.84 -7.73
CA THR A 28 -12.26 -14.33 -7.77
C THR A 28 -12.82 -14.48 -6.36
N LYS A 29 -14.14 -14.60 -6.23
CA LYS A 29 -14.79 -14.85 -4.93
C LYS A 29 -14.39 -16.17 -4.28
N ASP A 30 -13.85 -17.11 -5.06
CA ASP A 30 -13.26 -18.34 -4.56
C ASP A 30 -11.80 -18.17 -4.07
N GLY A 31 -11.25 -16.95 -4.09
CA GLY A 31 -9.88 -16.65 -3.66
C GLY A 31 -8.80 -16.99 -4.69
N CYS A 32 -9.18 -17.23 -5.95
CA CYS A 32 -8.25 -17.60 -7.03
C CYS A 32 -7.83 -16.37 -7.84
N LEU A 33 -6.58 -16.32 -8.27
CA LEU A 33 -6.07 -15.23 -9.10
C LEU A 33 -6.68 -15.29 -10.52
N SER A 34 -7.37 -14.23 -10.93
CA SER A 34 -8.05 -14.14 -12.23
C SER A 34 -7.28 -13.30 -13.26
N SER A 35 -6.77 -12.14 -12.84
CA SER A 35 -6.08 -11.17 -13.68
C SER A 35 -5.09 -10.37 -12.85
N TRP A 36 -4.07 -9.81 -13.49
CA TRP A 36 -3.10 -8.94 -12.85
C TRP A 36 -2.38 -8.05 -13.87
N GLY A 37 -1.72 -7.00 -13.40
CA GLY A 37 -0.95 -6.11 -14.24
C GLY A 37 -0.22 -5.02 -13.47
N GLY A 38 0.38 -4.10 -14.22
CA GLY A 38 1.23 -3.05 -13.66
C GLY A 38 2.58 -3.58 -13.19
N LYS A 39 3.21 -2.88 -12.23
CA LYS A 39 4.60 -3.13 -11.82
C LYS A 39 4.74 -4.10 -10.63
N LEU A 40 4.04 -5.22 -10.66
CA LEU A 40 4.02 -6.19 -9.54
C LEU A 40 5.42 -6.66 -9.10
N ALA A 41 6.35 -6.78 -10.06
CA ALA A 41 7.73 -7.16 -9.79
C ALA A 41 8.46 -6.18 -8.87
N ASP A 42 8.14 -4.88 -8.92
CA ASP A 42 8.73 -3.87 -8.04
C ASP A 42 8.35 -4.14 -6.57
N TYR A 43 7.20 -4.79 -6.34
CA TYR A 43 6.69 -5.15 -5.02
C TYR A 43 7.07 -6.58 -4.57
N GLY A 44 8.01 -7.22 -5.27
CA GLY A 44 8.41 -8.61 -4.99
C GLY A 44 7.39 -9.66 -5.43
N VAL A 45 6.32 -9.25 -6.12
CA VAL A 45 5.30 -10.17 -6.61
C VAL A 45 5.65 -10.62 -8.03
N SER A 46 6.06 -11.87 -8.16
CA SER A 46 6.46 -12.48 -9.43
C SER A 46 5.97 -13.93 -9.53
N ASN A 47 6.10 -14.54 -10.71
CA ASN A 47 5.75 -15.95 -10.96
C ASN A 47 4.30 -16.32 -10.60
N LEU A 48 3.36 -15.42 -10.89
CA LEU A 48 1.94 -15.64 -10.68
C LEU A 48 1.33 -16.63 -11.68
N HIS A 49 0.46 -17.48 -11.17
CA HIS A 49 -0.29 -18.49 -11.91
C HIS A 49 -1.78 -18.20 -11.80
N LYS A 50 -2.43 -18.11 -12.97
CA LYS A 50 -3.87 -17.90 -13.06
C LYS A 50 -4.62 -19.13 -12.55
N GLY A 51 -5.70 -18.91 -11.80
CA GLY A 51 -6.55 -19.95 -11.23
C GLY A 51 -6.06 -20.50 -9.89
N GLU A 52 -4.80 -20.27 -9.54
CA GLU A 52 -4.24 -20.66 -8.25
C GLU A 52 -4.67 -19.71 -7.13
N LYS A 53 -4.70 -20.22 -5.90
CA LYS A 53 -5.05 -19.45 -4.71
C LYS A 53 -4.07 -18.29 -4.51
N VAL A 54 -4.60 -17.09 -4.27
CA VAL A 54 -3.74 -15.89 -4.11
C VAL A 54 -2.89 -15.96 -2.85
N GLU A 55 -3.44 -16.50 -1.75
CA GLU A 55 -2.75 -16.69 -0.46
C GLU A 55 -1.52 -17.60 -0.55
N GLN A 56 -1.49 -18.52 -1.53
CA GLN A 56 -0.35 -19.42 -1.75
C GLN A 56 0.78 -18.77 -2.54
N GLN A 57 0.50 -17.64 -3.19
CA GLN A 57 1.43 -16.98 -4.12
C GLN A 57 1.89 -15.62 -3.59
N ILE A 58 1.07 -14.98 -2.74
CA ILE A 58 1.30 -13.63 -2.22
C ILE A 58 1.05 -13.64 -0.72
N PHE A 59 2.13 -13.80 0.04
CA PHE A 59 2.09 -14.05 1.49
C PHE A 59 1.33 -12.97 2.28
N PHE A 60 1.53 -11.68 1.95
CA PHE A 60 0.86 -10.59 2.67
C PHE A 60 -0.65 -10.50 2.41
N LEU A 61 -1.21 -11.30 1.49
CA LEU A 61 -2.65 -11.42 1.25
C LEU A 61 -3.29 -12.60 1.98
N GLU A 62 -2.50 -13.42 2.67
CA GLU A 62 -2.99 -14.57 3.43
C GLU A 62 -4.01 -14.14 4.50
N GLY A 63 -5.19 -14.77 4.48
CA GLY A 63 -6.28 -14.48 5.40
C GLY A 63 -7.01 -13.15 5.18
N LEU A 64 -6.68 -12.38 4.13
CA LEU A 64 -7.35 -11.11 3.81
C LEU A 64 -8.43 -11.24 2.72
N LEU A 65 -8.37 -12.29 1.89
CA LEU A 65 -9.24 -12.49 0.75
C LEU A 65 -9.94 -13.86 0.78
N PRO A 66 -11.18 -13.98 0.27
CA PRO A 66 -12.00 -12.91 -0.32
C PRO A 66 -12.53 -11.91 0.74
N LEU A 67 -12.89 -10.71 0.29
CA LEU A 67 -13.42 -9.65 1.16
C LEU A 67 -14.89 -9.92 1.51
N ASP A 68 -15.28 -9.61 2.75
CA ASP A 68 -16.68 -9.63 3.22
C ASP A 68 -17.49 -8.40 2.74
N ASN A 69 -17.36 -8.04 1.46
CA ASN A 69 -17.99 -6.88 0.82
C ASN A 69 -17.63 -5.50 1.40
N PHE A 70 -16.54 -5.38 2.16
CA PHE A 70 -16.01 -4.11 2.63
C PHE A 70 -14.62 -3.84 2.05
N PRO A 71 -14.32 -2.59 1.65
CA PRO A 71 -12.98 -2.23 1.23
C PRO A 71 -12.03 -2.24 2.43
N LEU A 72 -10.78 -2.63 2.18
CA LEU A 72 -9.72 -2.67 3.16
C LEU A 72 -8.53 -1.85 2.64
N PHE A 73 -7.88 -1.12 3.54
CA PHE A 73 -6.71 -0.31 3.23
C PHE A 73 -5.59 -0.64 4.20
N LEU A 74 -4.42 -1.03 3.68
CA LEU A 74 -3.22 -1.28 4.44
C LEU A 74 -2.15 -0.25 4.02
N PRO A 75 -1.94 0.81 4.81
CA PRO A 75 -0.96 1.84 4.49
C PRO A 75 0.46 1.34 4.73
N CYS A 76 1.39 1.79 3.88
CA CYS A 76 2.83 1.65 4.09
C CYS A 76 3.30 0.22 4.44
N LEU A 77 2.79 -0.80 3.72
CA LEU A 77 3.28 -2.16 3.84
C LEU A 77 4.68 -2.27 3.22
N LYS A 78 5.67 -2.66 4.01
CA LYS A 78 7.01 -2.95 3.50
C LYS A 78 7.02 -4.30 2.80
N THR A 79 7.44 -4.28 1.54
CA THR A 79 7.71 -5.48 0.76
C THR A 79 9.14 -5.95 0.99
N ASP A 80 9.42 -7.22 0.67
CA ASP A 80 10.77 -7.80 0.83
C ASP A 80 11.82 -7.10 -0.07
N GLU A 81 11.38 -6.45 -1.14
CA GLU A 81 12.23 -5.67 -2.06
C GLU A 81 12.56 -4.25 -1.53
N GLY A 82 12.12 -3.92 -0.31
CA GLY A 82 12.41 -2.63 0.34
C GLY A 82 11.53 -1.47 -0.13
N ILE A 83 10.62 -1.70 -1.09
CA ILE A 83 9.59 -0.73 -1.48
C ILE A 83 8.45 -0.77 -0.46
N CYS A 84 7.95 0.42 -0.12
CA CYS A 84 6.78 0.58 0.72
C CYS A 84 5.54 0.74 -0.16
N ALA A 85 4.47 -0.02 0.12
CA ALA A 85 3.25 -0.03 -0.67
C ALA A 85 2.02 0.31 0.16
N ASP A 86 1.22 1.24 -0.33
CA ASP A 86 -0.17 1.41 0.06
C ASP A 86 -1.01 0.37 -0.69
N ILE A 87 -1.69 -0.51 0.06
CA ILE A 87 -2.54 -1.55 -0.50
C ILE A 87 -4.00 -1.18 -0.34
N HIS A 88 -4.69 -1.03 -1.47
CA HIS A 88 -6.13 -0.83 -1.50
C HIS A 88 -6.82 -2.09 -2.00
N MET A 89 -7.78 -2.58 -1.23
CA MET A 89 -8.60 -3.72 -1.60
C MET A 89 -10.06 -3.32 -1.61
N PHE A 90 -10.79 -3.69 -2.66
CA PHE A 90 -12.23 -3.43 -2.72
C PHE A 90 -12.98 -4.52 -3.50
N PRO A 91 -14.22 -4.83 -3.08
CA PRO A 91 -15.04 -5.81 -3.76
C PRO A 91 -15.66 -5.22 -5.04
N SER A 92 -15.84 -6.06 -6.05
CA SER A 92 -16.61 -5.79 -7.27
C SER A 92 -17.45 -7.02 -7.66
N GLU A 93 -18.25 -6.90 -8.73
CA GLU A 93 -19.04 -8.03 -9.26
C GLU A 93 -18.14 -9.16 -9.78
N GLU A 94 -16.97 -8.82 -10.34
CA GLU A 94 -16.03 -9.78 -10.94
C GLU A 94 -15.19 -10.53 -9.89
N GLY A 95 -15.13 -10.02 -8.66
CA GLY A 95 -14.18 -10.44 -7.65
C GLY A 95 -13.67 -9.26 -6.83
N ASP A 96 -12.60 -9.48 -6.08
CA ASP A 96 -11.97 -8.47 -5.26
C ASP A 96 -10.73 -7.93 -5.97
N TRP A 97 -10.67 -6.61 -6.09
CA TRP A 97 -9.50 -5.92 -6.61
C TRP A 97 -8.50 -5.67 -5.50
N VAL A 98 -7.23 -5.86 -5.81
CA VAL A 98 -6.10 -5.47 -4.98
C VAL A 98 -5.24 -4.52 -5.79
N LEU A 99 -4.92 -3.35 -5.24
CA LEU A 99 -4.07 -2.35 -5.85
C LEU A 99 -2.90 -2.10 -4.92
N LEU A 100 -1.71 -2.02 -5.51
CA LEU A 100 -0.49 -1.64 -4.84
C LEU A 100 -0.01 -0.32 -5.42
N LEU A 101 0.24 0.64 -4.55
CA LEU A 101 0.72 1.97 -4.88
C LEU A 101 1.99 2.24 -4.08
N ASP A 102 3.04 2.69 -4.75
CA ASP A 102 4.28 3.07 -4.10
C ASP A 102 4.03 4.24 -3.14
N ALA A 103 4.36 3.99 -1.88
CA ALA A 103 4.24 4.90 -0.75
C ALA A 103 5.61 5.14 -0.10
N THR A 104 6.71 4.83 -0.79
CA THR A 104 8.08 4.93 -0.24
C THR A 104 8.42 6.37 0.13
N ILE A 105 8.02 7.35 -0.68
CA ILE A 105 8.22 8.77 -0.35
C ILE A 105 7.40 9.16 0.88
N ASP A 106 6.16 8.67 0.96
CA ASP A 106 5.26 8.93 2.09
C ASP A 106 5.83 8.31 3.39
N GLU A 107 6.38 7.09 3.33
CA GLU A 107 7.07 6.41 4.44
C GLU A 107 8.32 7.17 4.90
N ILE A 108 9.16 7.62 3.97
CA ILE A 108 10.37 8.39 4.29
C ILE A 108 10.00 9.67 5.03
N GLN A 109 8.97 10.38 4.58
CA GLN A 109 8.50 11.60 5.24
C GLN A 109 7.99 11.32 6.66
N LEU A 110 7.18 10.27 6.84
CA LEU A 110 6.69 9.86 8.16
C LEU A 110 7.85 9.48 9.09
N SER A 111 8.83 8.73 8.58
CA SER A 111 10.01 8.30 9.32
C SER A 111 10.86 9.49 9.81
N LEU A 112 11.09 10.49 8.94
CA LEU A 112 11.81 11.71 9.30
C LEU A 112 11.09 12.50 10.41
N ILE A 113 9.77 12.62 10.32
CA ILE A 113 8.96 13.29 11.34
C ILE A 113 9.06 12.56 12.69
N GLN A 114 8.95 11.23 12.67
CA GLN A 114 9.07 10.40 13.88
C GLN A 114 10.46 10.53 14.52
N GLN A 115 11.53 10.51 13.71
CA GLN A 115 12.89 10.69 14.21
C GLN A 115 13.05 12.05 14.88
N TYR A 116 12.59 13.13 14.24
CA TYR A 116 12.67 14.47 14.80
C TYR A 116 11.89 14.61 16.12
N ALA A 117 10.68 14.04 16.18
CA ALA A 117 9.87 14.04 17.40
C ALA A 117 10.58 13.31 18.54
N ASN A 118 11.13 12.12 18.27
CA ASN A 118 11.85 11.32 19.26
C ASN A 118 13.11 12.02 19.77
N GLU A 119 13.90 12.63 18.88
CA GLU A 119 15.08 13.40 19.26
C GLU A 119 14.73 14.60 20.15
N SER A 120 13.58 15.22 19.92
CA SER A 120 13.09 16.35 20.72
C SER A 120 12.74 15.89 22.14
N VAL A 121 11.98 14.81 22.27
CA VAL A 121 11.64 14.20 23.57
C VAL A 121 12.90 13.79 24.35
N LEU A 122 13.86 13.14 23.67
CA LEU A 122 15.12 12.71 24.30
C LEU A 122 15.96 13.90 24.81
N ARG A 123 15.92 15.06 24.16
CA ARG A 123 16.60 16.28 24.62
C ARG A 123 15.91 16.86 25.86
N ASP A 124 14.59 16.95 25.84
CA ASP A 124 13.80 17.48 26.95
C ASP A 124 13.95 16.64 28.23
N GLU A 125 13.98 15.30 28.09
CA GLU A 125 14.24 14.41 29.22
C GLU A 125 15.63 14.63 29.83
N LYS A 126 16.66 14.82 29.00
CA LYS A 126 18.03 15.09 29.48
C LYS A 126 18.10 16.43 30.23
N LEU A 127 17.47 17.48 29.70
CA LEU A 127 17.43 18.79 30.35
C LEU A 127 16.70 18.73 31.69
N THR A 128 15.56 18.03 31.74
CA THR A 128 14.78 17.85 32.98
C THR A 128 15.56 17.09 34.05
N ARG A 129 16.33 16.06 33.66
CA ARG A 129 17.19 15.31 34.59
C ARG A 129 18.31 16.18 35.16
N ILE A 130 18.94 17.03 34.35
CA ILE A 130 19.98 17.96 34.82
C ILE A 130 19.40 19.00 35.78
N PHE A 131 18.22 19.55 35.46
CA PHE A 131 17.55 20.54 36.31
C PHE A 131 17.08 19.96 37.65
N ASN A 132 16.64 18.70 37.69
CA ASN A 132 16.21 18.03 38.92
C ASN A 132 17.37 17.49 39.78
N GLN A 133 18.62 17.57 39.29
CA GLN A 133 19.83 17.17 40.02
C GLN A 133 20.64 18.37 40.55
N SER A 134 20.17 19.59 40.32
CA SER A 134 20.77 20.85 40.80
C SER A 134 19.94 21.45 41.94
#